data_AF-A0A949D2V5-F1
#
_entry.id   AF-A0A949D2V5-F1
#
_cell.length_a   1.000
_cell.length_b   1.000
_cell.length_c   1.000
_cell.angle_alpha   90.00
_cell.angle_beta   90.00
_cell.angle_gamma   90.00
#
_symmetry.space_group_name_H-M   'P 1'
#
loop_
_entity.id
_entity.type
_entity.pdbx_description
1 polymer ?
#
loop_
_entity_poly.entity_id
_entity_poly.type
_entity_poly.pdbx_seq_one_letter_code
_entity_poly.pdbx_strand_id
1 'polypeptide(L)' 'MLATAAVMTLNPLFLRHDLMIEMGRLEMAIENARHDTSANDADALSPLETKLARINEALSRLSA' A
#
# COMPACT_ATOMS: atom_id res chain seq x y z
N MET A 1 -11.93 2.26 18.12
CA MET A 1 -10.56 2.73 18.39
C MET A 1 -9.68 2.40 17.19
N LEU A 2 -9.59 3.30 16.19
CA LEU A 2 -8.72 3.09 15.02
C LEU A 2 -8.15 4.43 14.51
N ALA A 3 -7.76 5.32 15.42
CA ALA A 3 -7.25 6.66 15.07
C ALA A 3 -5.80 6.89 15.54
N THR A 4 -5.11 5.86 16.02
CA THR A 4 -3.89 6.05 16.83
C THR A 4 -2.58 5.73 16.12
N ALA A 5 -2.58 5.29 14.85
CA ALA A 5 -1.36 4.74 14.24
C ALA A 5 -0.51 5.70 13.39
N ALA A 6 -0.99 6.84 12.90
CA ALA A 6 -0.22 7.59 11.87
C ALA A 6 -0.02 9.09 12.12
N VAL A 7 -0.28 9.57 13.34
CA VAL A 7 0.21 10.90 13.79
C VAL A 7 1.68 10.80 14.26
N MET A 8 2.25 9.59 14.29
CA MET A 8 3.62 9.38 14.76
C MET A 8 4.64 9.64 13.64
N THR A 9 5.12 10.88 13.69
CA THR A 9 6.30 11.45 13.02
C THR A 9 6.00 12.13 11.68
N LEU A 10 5.76 13.44 11.77
CA LEU A 10 5.78 14.43 10.69
C LEU A 10 7.20 14.59 10.11
N ASN A 11 7.99 13.52 10.00
CA ASN A 11 9.30 13.52 9.36
C ASN A 11 9.14 12.85 7.99
N PRO A 12 9.41 13.55 6.89
CA PRO A 12 9.22 13.01 5.54
C PRO A 12 10.06 11.76 5.27
N LEU A 13 11.18 11.56 5.97
CA LEU A 13 12.00 10.35 5.84
C LEU A 13 11.33 9.11 6.45
N PHE A 14 10.75 9.23 7.64
CA PHE A 14 10.02 8.13 8.28
C PHE A 14 8.74 7.81 7.49
N LEU A 15 8.04 8.85 7.01
CA LEU A 15 6.87 8.67 6.15
C LEU A 15 7.21 7.94 4.84
N ARG A 16 8.34 8.28 4.20
CA ARG A 16 8.81 7.58 2.99
C ARG A 16 9.08 6.10 3.29
N HIS A 17 9.77 5.81 4.38
CA HIS A 17 10.07 4.44 4.80
C HIS A 17 8.80 3.63 5.10
N ASP A 18 7.86 4.20 5.84
CA ASP A 18 6.59 3.55 6.20
C ASP A 18 5.74 3.27 4.95
N LEU A 19 5.72 4.19 3.99
CA LEU A 19 5.06 3.98 2.70
C LEU A 19 5.76 2.90 1.86
N MET A 20 7.09 2.80 1.91
CA MET A 20 7.82 1.71 1.25
C MET A 20 7.49 0.35 1.87
N ILE A 21 7.34 0.26 3.20
CA ILE A 21 6.90 -0.97 3.88
C ILE A 21 5.48 -1.34 3.44
N GLU A 22 4.55 -0.38 3.48
CA GLU A 22 3.16 -0.65 3.12
C GLU A 22 3.02 -1.02 1.64
N MET A 23 3.87 -0.47 0.77
CA MET A 23 3.96 -0.86 -0.65
C MET A 23 4.32 -2.34 -0.80
N GLY A 24 5.40 -2.79 -0.16
CA GLY A 24 5.80 -4.21 -0.23
C GLY A 24 4.75 -5.16 0.36
N ARG A 25 4.05 -4.71 1.42
CA ARG A 25 2.93 -5.47 2.00
C ARG A 25 1.75 -5.61 1.02
N LEU A 26 1.45 -4.55 0.26
CA LEU A 26 0.41 -4.57 -0.77
C LEU A 26 0.78 -5.44 -1.96
N GLU A 27 2.02 -5.37 -2.43
CA GLU A 27 2.51 -6.23 -3.51
C GLU A 27 2.37 -7.70 -3.14
N MET A 28 2.76 -8.08 -1.92
CA MET A 28 2.60 -9.45 -1.42
C MET A 28 1.12 -9.86 -1.31
N ALA A 29 0.24 -8.96 -0.85
CA ALA A 29 -1.20 -9.25 -0.77
C ALA A 29 -1.84 -9.43 -2.16
N ILE A 30 -1.44 -8.63 -3.14
CA ILE A 30 -1.87 -8.76 -4.54
C ILE A 30 -1.38 -10.09 -5.10
N GLU A 31 -0.11 -10.45 -4.89
CA GLU A 31 0.47 -11.69 -5.39
C GLU A 31 -0.23 -12.92 -4.82
N ASN A 32 -0.51 -12.92 -3.51
CA ASN A 32 -1.27 -13.98 -2.85
C ASN A 32 -2.70 -14.05 -3.40
N ALA A 33 -3.37 -12.90 -3.55
CA ALA A 33 -4.70 -12.85 -4.13
C ALA A 33 -4.71 -13.40 -5.56
N ARG A 34 -3.71 -13.12 -6.39
CA ARG A 34 -3.60 -13.70 -7.75
C ARG A 34 -3.43 -15.21 -7.74
N HIS A 35 -2.67 -15.74 -6.79
CA HIS A 35 -2.46 -17.18 -6.63
C HIS A 35 -3.71 -17.92 -6.14
N ASP A 36 -4.51 -17.28 -5.28
CA ASP A 36 -5.71 -17.88 -4.68
C ASP A 36 -7.00 -17.62 -5.51
N THR A 37 -6.98 -16.66 -6.44
CA THR A 37 -8.15 -16.23 -7.22
C THR A 37 -8.53 -17.27 -8.28
N SER A 38 -9.68 -17.91 -8.08
CA SER A 38 -10.49 -18.43 -9.19
C SER A 38 -11.09 -17.25 -9.96
N ALA A 39 -11.33 -17.38 -11.28
CA ALA A 39 -11.68 -16.28 -12.20
C ALA A 39 -12.80 -15.28 -11.77
N ASN A 40 -13.55 -15.56 -10.70
CA ASN A 40 -14.59 -14.70 -10.13
C ASN A 40 -14.09 -13.69 -9.07
N ASP A 41 -12.88 -13.82 -8.51
CA ASP A 41 -12.38 -12.91 -7.46
C ASP A 41 -11.51 -11.75 -8.00
N ALA A 42 -11.49 -11.57 -9.33
CA ALA A 42 -10.74 -10.49 -9.98
C ALA A 42 -11.14 -9.08 -9.47
N ASP A 43 -12.38 -8.90 -9.02
CA ASP A 43 -12.86 -7.65 -8.42
C ASP A 43 -12.21 -7.34 -7.06
N ALA A 44 -11.73 -8.36 -6.34
CA ALA A 44 -11.04 -8.16 -5.05
C ALA A 44 -9.62 -7.57 -5.23
N LEU A 45 -9.03 -7.70 -6.42
CA LEU A 45 -7.72 -7.12 -6.73
C LEU A 45 -7.77 -5.62 -7.01
N SER A 46 -8.84 -5.14 -7.67
CA SER A 46 -9.00 -3.74 -8.06
C SER A 46 -8.76 -2.72 -6.93
N PRO A 47 -9.30 -2.89 -5.70
CA PRO A 47 -9.03 -1.97 -4.60
C PRO A 47 -7.58 -2.03 -4.10
N LEU A 48 -6.93 -3.20 -4.15
CA LEU A 48 -5.53 -3.35 -3.75
C LEU A 48 -4.59 -2.66 -4.76
N GLU A 49 -4.84 -2.84 -6.06
CA GLU A 49 -4.11 -2.18 -7.13
C GLU A 49 -4.28 -0.66 -7.09
N THR A 50 -5.51 -0.19 -6.83
CA THR A 50 -5.79 1.24 -6.63
C THR A 50 -5.00 1.82 -5.45
N LYS A 51 -4.93 1.08 -4.33
CA LYS A 51 -4.17 1.51 -3.17
C LYS A 51 -2.66 1.54 -3.45
N LEU A 52 -2.14 0.54 -4.17
CA LEU A 52 -0.74 0.51 -4.60
C LEU A 52 -0.38 1.71 -5.49
N ALA A 53 -1.25 2.07 -6.45
CA ALA A 53 -1.05 3.23 -7.31
C ALA A 53 -0.96 4.54 -6.50
N ARG A 54 -1.83 4.72 -5.49
CA ARG A 54 -1.82 5.90 -4.61
C ARG A 54 -0.54 6.00 -3.77
N ILE A 55 -0.03 4.88 -3.27
CA ILE A 55 1.22 4.86 -2.49
C ILE A 55 2.41 5.20 -3.40
N ASN A 56 2.46 4.64 -4.61
CA ASN A 56 3.48 4.99 -5.60
C ASN A 56 3.46 6.49 -5.94
N GLU A 57 2.27 7.07 -6.10
CA GLU A 57 2.11 8.50 -6.32
C GLU A 57 2.58 9.32 -5.10
N ALA A 58 2.28 8.89 -3.88
CA ALA A 58 2.76 9.56 -2.68
C ALA A 58 4.29 9.50 -2.55
N LEU A 59 4.89 8.34 -2.83
CA LEU A 59 6.34 8.12 -2.81
C LEU A 59 7.08 8.93 -3.88
N SER A 60 6.47 9.15 -5.06
CA SER A 60 7.08 9.98 -6.11
C SER A 60 7.09 11.47 -5.75
N ARG A 61 6.13 11.92 -4.95
CA ARG A 61 6.03 13.30 -4.43
C ARG A 61 6.94 13.53 -3.21
N LEU A 62 7.21 12.50 -2.43
CA LEU A 62 8.17 12.50 -1.32
C LEU A 62 9.58 12.32 -1.88
N SER A 63 10.17 13.41 -2.38
CA SER A 63 11.57 13.44 -2.87
C SER A 63 12.53 12.79 -1.86
N ALA A 64 13.56 12.09 -2.37
CA ALA A 64 14.53 11.33 -1.58
C ALA A 64 15.55 12.22 -0.85
#